data_AF-A0A543J6E2-F1
#
_entry.id   AF-A0A543J6E2-F1
#
_cell.length_a   1.000
_cell.length_b   1.000
_cell.length_c   1.000
_cell.angle_alpha   90.00
_cell.angle_beta   90.00
_cell.angle_gamma   90.00
#
_symmetry.space_group_name_H-M   'P 1'
#
loop_
_entity.id
_entity.type
_entity.pdbx_description
1 polymer ?
#
loop_
_entity_poly.entity_id
_entity_poly.type
_entity_poly.pdbx_seq_one_letter_code
_entity_poly.pdbx_strand_id
1 'polypeptide(L)'
;MSEHKVQVEGDPVAVLRVAVDCAVQAVLRLDPRHADARQEINRVLTGYAATVAPVLDRLRDLADRTPNGPVSAALGFLRDADDQAASGDVQAARVFLLAGRAALFRLARAGPDGG
;
A
#
# COMPACT_ATOMS: atom_id res chain seq x y z
N MET A 1 10.19 -34.34 17.91
CA MET A 1 10.09 -34.26 16.44
C MET A 1 9.41 -32.94 16.13
N SER A 2 10.17 -31.99 15.58
CA SER A 2 9.75 -30.61 15.43
C SER A 2 8.66 -30.50 14.37
N GLU A 3 7.46 -30.14 14.80
CA GLU A 3 6.37 -29.71 13.94
C GLU A 3 6.85 -28.44 13.22
N HIS A 4 7.29 -28.60 11.97
CA HIS A 4 7.45 -27.49 11.05
C HIS A 4 6.04 -26.96 10.73
N LYS A 5 5.53 -26.14 11.64
CA LYS A 5 4.42 -25.23 11.39
C LYS A 5 4.90 -24.33 10.26
N VAL A 6 4.49 -24.63 9.03
CA VAL A 6 4.68 -23.74 7.89
C VAL A 6 3.85 -22.50 8.22
N GLN A 7 4.46 -21.57 8.96
CA GLN A 7 3.99 -20.21 9.13
C GLN A 7 4.07 -19.60 7.73
N VAL A 8 2.98 -19.71 6.97
CA VAL A 8 2.67 -18.72 5.94
C VAL A 8 2.24 -17.44 6.67
N GLU A 9 3.13 -16.91 7.51
CA GLU A 9 3.12 -15.50 7.88
C GLU A 9 3.79 -14.81 6.71
N GLY A 10 2.98 -14.50 5.68
CA GLY A 10 3.47 -13.85 4.47
C GLY A 10 4.27 -12.61 4.82
N ASP A 11 5.40 -12.41 4.13
CA ASP A 11 6.23 -11.22 4.26
C ASP A 11 5.34 -9.96 4.24
N PRO A 12 5.31 -9.14 5.30
CA PRO A 12 4.35 -8.05 5.43
C PRO A 12 4.51 -7.03 4.29
N VAL A 13 5.75 -6.86 3.80
CA VAL A 13 6.07 -5.98 2.67
C VAL A 13 5.54 -6.56 1.35
N ALA A 14 5.60 -7.87 1.14
CA ALA A 14 5.00 -8.54 -0.01
C ALA A 14 3.47 -8.40 -0.01
N VAL A 15 2.82 -8.57 1.15
CA VAL A 15 1.38 -8.35 1.29
C VAL A 15 1.02 -6.89 0.95
N LEU A 16 1.76 -5.92 1.50
CA LEU A 16 1.58 -4.51 1.18
C LEU A 16 1.75 -4.22 -0.31
N ARG A 17 2.77 -4.81 -0.95
CA ARG A 17 3.02 -4.65 -2.39
C ARG A 17 1.88 -5.16 -3.25
N VAL A 18 1.39 -6.36 -2.97
CA VAL A 18 0.27 -6.95 -3.71
C VAL A 18 -0.99 -6.10 -3.52
N ALA A 19 -1.28 -5.69 -2.29
CA ALA A 19 -2.45 -4.86 -1.99
C ALA A 19 -2.39 -3.51 -2.72
N VAL A 20 -1.24 -2.83 -2.71
CA VAL A 20 -1.03 -1.55 -3.41
C VAL A 20 -1.08 -1.73 -4.92
N ASP A 21 -0.53 -2.80 -5.48
CA ASP A 21 -0.61 -3.05 -6.92
C ASP A 21 -2.06 -3.28 -7.38
N CYS A 22 -2.82 -4.10 -6.65
CA CYS A 22 -4.25 -4.29 -6.90
C CYS A 22 -5.04 -2.96 -6.83
N ALA A 23 -4.78 -2.15 -5.81
CA ALA A 23 -5.44 -0.85 -5.65
C ALA A 23 -5.10 0.10 -6.82
N VAL A 24 -3.83 0.16 -7.21
CA VAL A 24 -3.41 0.97 -8.36
C VAL A 24 -4.03 0.48 -9.65
N GLN A 25 -4.07 -0.83 -9.92
CA GLN A 25 -4.72 -1.37 -11.12
C GLN A 25 -6.21 -0.99 -11.20
N ALA A 26 -6.92 -1.01 -10.07
CA ALA A 26 -8.31 -0.59 -9.99
C ALA A 26 -8.46 0.92 -10.25
N VAL A 27 -7.65 1.76 -9.62
CA VAL A 27 -7.69 3.23 -9.77
C VAL A 27 -7.21 3.70 -11.15
N LEU A 28 -6.33 2.97 -11.82
CA LEU A 28 -5.94 3.30 -13.20
C LEU A 28 -7.07 3.06 -14.21
N ARG A 29 -7.99 2.13 -13.92
CA ARG A 29 -9.17 1.84 -14.74
C ARG A 29 -10.34 2.77 -14.46
N LEU A 30 -10.29 3.50 -13.35
CA LEU A 30 -11.31 4.48 -12.98
C LEU A 30 -11.26 5.70 -13.89
N ASP A 31 -12.39 6.01 -14.52
CA ASP A 31 -12.58 7.31 -15.14
C ASP A 31 -12.86 8.35 -14.05
N PRO A 32 -11.98 9.35 -13.86
CA PRO A 32 -12.10 10.30 -12.76
C PRO A 32 -13.20 11.34 -12.97
N ARG A 33 -13.82 11.39 -14.16
CA ARG A 33 -14.95 12.27 -14.47
C ARG A 33 -16.29 11.55 -14.31
N HIS A 34 -16.26 10.24 -14.03
CA HIS A 34 -17.46 9.46 -13.73
C HIS A 34 -18.08 9.91 -12.40
N ALA A 35 -19.41 10.02 -12.36
CA ALA A 35 -20.15 10.46 -11.17
C ALA A 35 -19.84 9.60 -9.92
N ASP A 36 -19.59 8.31 -10.13
CA ASP A 36 -19.28 7.34 -9.08
C ASP A 36 -17.79 7.21 -8.73
N ALA A 37 -16.90 8.00 -9.34
CA ALA A 37 -15.45 7.86 -9.14
C ALA A 37 -15.04 7.95 -7.65
N ARG A 38 -15.75 8.78 -6.88
CA ARG A 38 -15.56 8.89 -5.42
C ARG A 38 -15.98 7.62 -4.68
N GLN A 39 -17.10 7.01 -5.04
CA GLN A 39 -17.56 5.79 -4.38
C GLN A 39 -16.62 4.63 -4.70
N GLU A 40 -16.17 4.54 -5.95
CA GLU A 40 -15.27 3.48 -6.40
C GLU A 40 -13.88 3.59 -5.77
N ILE A 41 -13.27 4.79 -5.69
CA ILE A 41 -11.99 4.93 -5.00
C ILE A 41 -12.08 4.57 -3.51
N ASN A 42 -13.18 4.91 -2.84
CA ASN A 42 -13.41 4.52 -1.44
C ASN A 42 -13.55 2.99 -1.30
N ARG A 43 -14.22 2.31 -2.24
CA ARG A 43 -14.30 0.84 -2.26
C ARG A 43 -12.92 0.21 -2.42
N VAL A 44 -12.11 0.75 -3.34
CA VAL A 44 -10.74 0.25 -3.56
C VAL A 44 -9.88 0.41 -2.30
N LEU A 45 -9.91 1.59 -1.67
CA LEU A 45 -9.15 1.86 -0.46
C LEU A 45 -9.63 1.01 0.73
N THR A 46 -10.93 0.77 0.84
CA THR A 46 -11.50 -0.15 1.86
C THR A 46 -10.99 -1.58 1.66
N GLY A 47 -10.98 -2.08 0.41
CA GLY A 47 -10.46 -3.41 0.10
C GLY A 47 -8.95 -3.53 0.34
N TYR A 48 -8.19 -2.48 0.02
CA TYR A 48 -6.77 -2.37 0.37
C TYR A 48 -6.56 -2.44 1.88
N ALA A 49 -7.29 -1.63 2.66
CA ALA A 49 -7.17 -1.59 4.12
C ALA A 49 -7.50 -2.95 4.75
N ALA A 50 -8.54 -3.64 4.27
CA ALA A 50 -8.89 -4.98 4.72
C ALA A 50 -7.78 -6.01 4.43
N THR A 51 -7.12 -5.90 3.28
CA THR A 51 -6.00 -6.79 2.89
C THR A 51 -4.76 -6.57 3.74
N VAL A 52 -4.47 -5.32 4.11
CA VAL A 52 -3.28 -4.94 4.89
C VAL A 52 -3.49 -5.04 6.40
N ALA A 53 -4.73 -4.96 6.89
CA ALA A 53 -5.09 -5.07 8.31
C ALA A 53 -4.33 -6.16 9.09
N PRO A 54 -4.23 -7.42 8.62
CA PRO A 54 -3.53 -8.48 9.37
C PRO A 54 -2.02 -8.26 9.52
N VAL A 55 -1.39 -7.45 8.66
CA VAL A 55 0.06 -7.19 8.67
C VAL A 55 0.41 -5.75 9.05
N LEU A 56 -0.58 -4.91 9.33
CA LEU A 56 -0.41 -3.47 9.56
C LEU A 56 0.51 -3.18 10.75
N ASP A 57 0.37 -3.92 11.84
CA ASP A 57 1.21 -3.76 13.04
C ASP A 57 2.70 -4.01 12.73
N ARG A 58 2.98 -5.07 11.98
CA ARG A 58 4.34 -5.41 11.54
C ARG A 58 4.91 -4.38 10.57
N LEU A 59 4.08 -3.84 9.68
CA LEU A 59 4.48 -2.77 8.77
C LEU A 59 4.84 -1.48 9.53
N ARG A 60 4.12 -1.18 10.62
CA ARG A 60 4.43 -0.05 11.50
C ARG A 60 5.74 -0.26 12.24
N ASP A 61 5.94 -1.42 12.85
CA ASP A 61 7.22 -1.77 13.49
C ASP A 61 8.40 -1.68 12.50
N LEU A 62 8.23 -2.15 11.26
CA LEU A 62 9.25 -1.99 10.21
C LEU A 62 9.51 -0.52 9.84
N ALA A 63 8.46 0.29 9.75
CA ALA A 63 8.59 1.72 9.47
C ALA A 63 9.28 2.47 10.62
N ASP A 64 9.04 2.07 11.86
CA ASP A 64 9.64 2.67 13.06
C ASP A 64 11.13 2.28 13.18
N ARG A 65 11.50 1.05 12.80
CA ARG A 65 12.90 0.60 12.75
C ARG A 65 13.72 1.26 11.65
N THR A 66 13.08 1.69 10.56
CA THR A 66 13.74 2.39 9.46
C THR A 66 12.96 3.65 9.10
N PRO A 67 13.06 4.69 9.95
CA PRO A 67 12.39 5.96 9.69
C PRO A 67 12.92 6.57 8.39
N ASN A 68 12.03 7.14 7.59
CA ASN A 68 12.30 7.59 6.21
C ASN A 68 12.68 6.46 5.23
N GLY A 69 12.56 5.21 5.65
CA GLY A 69 12.69 4.06 4.78
C GLY A 69 11.51 3.95 3.80
N PRO A 70 11.63 3.11 2.76
CA PRO A 70 10.60 2.94 1.74
C PRO A 70 9.27 2.42 2.28
N VAL A 71 9.26 1.61 3.36
CA VAL A 71 8.00 1.19 4.02
C VAL A 71 7.34 2.36 4.73
N SER A 72 8.12 3.15 5.48
CA SER A 72 7.64 4.37 6.15
C SER A 72 7.07 5.37 5.12
N ALA A 73 7.81 5.63 4.04
CA ALA A 73 7.36 6.50 2.95
C ALA A 73 6.10 5.96 2.25
N ALA A 74 6.03 4.64 1.99
CA ALA A 74 4.86 4.02 1.39
C ALA A 74 3.62 4.18 2.30
N LEU A 75 3.74 3.90 3.60
CA LEU A 75 2.64 4.08 4.54
C LEU A 75 2.18 5.54 4.64
N GLY A 76 3.12 6.50 4.58
CA GLY A 76 2.82 7.93 4.52
C GLY A 76 1.95 8.28 3.32
N PHE A 77 2.41 7.94 2.11
CA PHE A 77 1.64 8.19 0.89
C PHE A 77 0.28 7.47 0.88
N LEU A 78 0.19 6.26 1.42
CA LEU A 78 -1.07 5.52 1.45
C LEU A 78 -2.07 6.19 2.40
N ARG A 79 -1.60 6.72 3.54
CA ARG A 79 -2.42 7.55 4.43
C ARG A 79 -2.89 8.82 3.75
N ASP A 80 -2.00 9.53 3.04
CA ASP A 80 -2.39 10.73 2.28
C ASP A 80 -3.47 10.38 1.23
N ALA A 81 -3.38 9.21 0.59
CA ALA A 81 -4.40 8.77 -0.35
C ALA A 81 -5.77 8.57 0.29
N ASP A 82 -5.83 7.96 1.48
CA ASP A 82 -7.06 7.84 2.27
C ASP A 82 -7.63 9.21 2.67
N ASP A 83 -6.77 10.13 3.13
CA ASP A 83 -7.18 11.48 3.52
C ASP A 83 -7.77 12.29 2.34
N GLN A 84 -7.14 12.19 1.16
CA GLN A 84 -7.66 12.84 -0.05
C GLN A 84 -8.97 12.21 -0.54
N ALA A 85 -9.11 10.88 -0.48
CA ALA A 85 -10.34 10.21 -0.86
C ALA A 85 -11.51 10.56 0.09
N ALA A 86 -11.22 10.72 1.38
CA ALA A 86 -12.19 11.20 2.37
C ALA A 86 -12.62 12.64 2.07
N SER A 87 -11.67 13.51 1.72
CA SER A 87 -11.91 14.90 1.27
C SER A 87 -12.70 14.98 -0.04
N GLY A 88 -12.67 13.91 -0.85
CA GLY A 88 -13.36 13.82 -2.14
C GLY A 88 -12.47 14.16 -3.34
N ASP A 89 -11.17 14.40 -3.13
CA ASP A 89 -10.20 14.61 -4.19
C ASP A 89 -9.67 13.27 -4.73
N VAL A 90 -10.39 12.73 -5.71
CA VAL A 90 -10.07 11.44 -6.36
C VAL A 90 -8.73 11.50 -7.10
N GLN A 91 -8.37 12.65 -7.66
CA GLN A 91 -7.12 12.79 -8.40
C GLN A 91 -5.92 12.81 -7.45
N ALA A 92 -6.01 13.57 -6.37
CA ALA A 92 -4.98 13.59 -5.35
C ALA A 92 -4.80 12.20 -4.71
N ALA A 93 -5.91 11.53 -4.36
CA ALA A 93 -5.86 10.16 -3.84
C ALA A 93 -5.16 9.18 -4.79
N ARG A 94 -5.45 9.27 -6.10
CA ARG A 94 -4.76 8.47 -7.13
C ARG A 94 -3.26 8.76 -7.20
N VAL A 95 -2.86 10.03 -7.15
CA VAL A 95 -1.45 10.42 -7.17
C VAL A 95 -0.70 9.83 -5.98
N PHE A 96 -1.29 9.91 -4.79
CA PHE A 96 -0.69 9.36 -3.57
C PHE A 96 -0.60 7.83 -3.57
N LEU A 97 -1.62 7.11 -4.08
CA LEU A 97 -1.54 5.66 -4.29
C LEU A 97 -0.37 5.27 -5.21
N LEU A 98 -0.19 6.00 -6.32
CA LEU A 98 0.92 5.78 -7.25
C LEU A 98 2.28 6.07 -6.61
N ALA A 99 2.38 7.11 -5.77
CA ALA A 99 3.59 7.44 -5.02
C ALA A 99 3.94 6.34 -4.01
N GLY A 100 2.95 5.82 -3.27
CA GLY A 100 3.12 4.68 -2.37
C GLY A 100 3.64 3.43 -3.09
N ARG A 101 3.07 3.11 -4.26
CA ARG A 101 3.57 2.04 -5.13
C ARG A 101 5.02 2.28 -5.53
N ALA A 102 5.37 3.49 -5.99
CA ALA A 102 6.72 3.83 -6.41
C ALA A 102 7.75 3.70 -5.28
N ALA A 103 7.39 4.09 -4.05
CA ALA A 103 8.24 3.90 -2.87
C ALA A 103 8.56 2.41 -2.63
N LEU A 104 7.56 1.53 -2.77
CA LEU A 104 7.74 0.08 -2.65
C LEU A 104 8.58 -0.52 -3.80
N PHE A 105 8.50 0.01 -5.02
CA PHE A 105 9.36 -0.42 -6.13
C PHE A 105 10.83 -0.05 -5.91
N ARG A 106 11.11 1.12 -5.32
CA ARG A 106 12.49 1.50 -4.97
C ARG A 106 13.12 0.51 -3.97
N LEU A 107 12.34 -0.05 -3.05
CA LEU A 107 12.79 -1.14 -2.16
C LEU A 107 13.16 -2.42 -2.93
N ALA A 108 12.47 -2.77 -4.02
CA ALA A 108 12.80 -3.97 -4.81
C ALA A 108 14.08 -3.80 -5.61
N ARG A 109 14.37 -2.55 -6.01
CA ARG A 109 15.57 -2.21 -6.79
C ARG A 109 16.82 -2.09 -5.92
N ALA A 110 16.66 -1.79 -4.64
CA ALA A 110 17.72 -1.75 -3.64
C ALA A 110 17.98 -3.13 -3.00
N GLY A 111 17.83 -4.22 -3.76
CA GLY A 111 18.14 -5.58 -3.30
C GLY A 111 19.56 -5.73 -2.74
N PRO A 112 19.88 -6.85 -2.07
CA PRO A 112 21.01 -7.03 -1.14
C PRO A 112 22.44 -6.85 -1.72
N ASP A 113 22.61 -6.44 -2.97
CA ASP A 113 23.89 -6.20 -3.62
C ASP A 113 24.40 -4.76 -3.43
N GLY A 114 24.32 -4.27 -2.19
CA GLY A 114 25.06 -3.08 -1.75
C GLY A 114 26.43 -3.47 -1.18
N GLY A 115 27.25 -4.16 -1.99
CA GLY A 115 28.64 -4.52 -1.71
C GLY A 115 29.62 -3.56 -2.34
#